data_AF-A0A0D3IPA8-F1
#
_entry.id   AF-A0A0D3IPA8-F1
#
_cell.length_a   1.000
_cell.length_b   1.000
_cell.length_c   1.000
_cell.angle_alpha   90.00
_cell.angle_beta   90.00
_cell.angle_gamma   90.00
#
_symmetry.space_group_name_H-M   'P 1'
#
loop_
_entity.id
_entity.type
_entity.pdbx_description
1 polymer ?
#
loop_
_entity_poly.entity_id
_entity_poly.type
_entity_poly.pdbx_seq_one_letter_code
_entity_poly.pdbx_strand_id
1 'polypeptide(L)'
;MILHRDVSAGNILLDERGNGYLADVGLARAAEATAGGNQQVSHLSTQRLFGKPGYMDPIIMHDGQASQLTDSYALGITLLVSLTGRGALGLLNACDYALDEPDTAEGIAAADAGWSAAQAEELALVEAAGEVGETAAAEERLCDLCWDAPRSVRFACGHALYCETCAPRVLERDSNCPACRQPALPIVATGRLVAAQTTFCYDDALLD
;
A
#
# COMPACT_ATOMS: atom_id res chain seq x y z
N MET A 1 9.59 0.38 25.36
CA MET A 1 9.38 -0.27 24.05
C MET A 1 9.54 0.79 22.97
N ILE A 2 10.11 0.47 21.81
CA ILE A 2 10.24 1.42 20.69
C ILE A 2 9.27 0.97 19.60
N LEU A 3 8.45 1.90 19.12
CA LEU A 3 7.57 1.74 17.96
C LEU A 3 8.29 2.25 16.71
N HIS A 4 8.23 1.51 15.62
CA HIS A 4 8.84 1.86 14.34
C HIS A 4 8.01 2.88 13.57
N ARG A 5 6.68 2.69 13.51
CA ARG A 5 5.70 3.57 12.86
C ARG A 5 5.83 3.74 11.34
N ASP A 6 6.74 3.00 10.72
CA ASP A 6 6.93 2.96 9.26
C ASP A 6 7.43 1.58 8.80
N VAL A 7 6.83 0.51 9.30
CA VAL A 7 7.15 -0.84 8.82
C VAL A 7 6.59 -0.99 7.41
N SER A 8 7.44 -1.39 6.46
CA SER A 8 7.06 -1.61 5.06
C SER A 8 8.10 -2.46 4.34
N ALA A 9 7.74 -3.06 3.20
CA ALA A 9 8.67 -3.86 2.40
C ALA A 9 9.93 -3.09 1.99
N GLY A 10 9.78 -1.81 1.62
CA GLY A 10 10.91 -0.95 1.25
C GLY A 10 11.83 -0.59 2.43
N ASN A 11 11.42 -0.86 3.67
CA ASN A 11 12.22 -0.64 4.87
C ASN A 11 12.80 -1.96 5.42
N ILE A 12 12.63 -3.09 4.73
CA ILE A 12 13.32 -4.35 5.04
C ILE A 12 14.51 -4.49 4.10
N LEU A 13 15.71 -4.36 4.63
CA LEU A 13 16.96 -4.59 3.89
C LEU A 13 17.36 -6.05 4.03
N LEU A 14 17.85 -6.64 2.95
CA LEU A 14 18.39 -8.00 2.94
C LEU A 14 19.91 -7.95 2.79
N ASP A 15 20.61 -8.77 3.57
CA ASP A 15 22.03 -9.03 3.32
C ASP A 15 22.24 -10.15 2.29
N GLU A 16 23.51 -10.42 1.95
CA GLU A 16 23.90 -11.46 0.98
C GLU A 16 23.48 -12.89 1.40
N ARG A 17 23.08 -13.08 2.66
CA ARG A 17 22.64 -14.36 3.23
C ARG A 17 21.13 -14.42 3.41
N GLY A 18 20.39 -13.40 2.98
CA GLY A 18 18.94 -13.30 3.11
C GLY A 18 18.45 -12.93 4.52
N ASN A 19 19.33 -12.44 5.41
CA ASN A 19 18.89 -11.93 6.71
C ASN A 19 18.19 -10.58 6.55
N GLY A 20 17.00 -10.44 7.14
CA GLY A 20 16.23 -9.21 7.12
C GLY A 20 16.60 -8.23 8.22
N TYR A 21 16.78 -6.96 7.85
CA TYR A 21 17.08 -5.85 8.75
C TYR A 21 16.06 -4.73 8.55
N LEU A 22 15.41 -4.31 9.63
CA LEU A 22 14.49 -3.20 9.61
C LEU A 22 15.26 -1.87 9.61
N ALA A 23 14.97 -1.02 8.63
CA ALA A 23 15.62 0.25 8.36
C ALA A 23 14.64 1.44 8.45
N ASP A 24 15.19 2.66 8.34
CA ASP A 24 14.45 3.93 8.41
C ASP A 24 13.71 4.17 9.75
N VAL A 25 14.50 4.40 10.79
CA VAL A 25 14.02 4.73 12.14
C VAL A 25 13.64 6.22 12.29
N GLY A 26 13.47 6.97 11.19
CA GLY A 26 13.17 8.40 11.24
C GLY A 26 11.86 8.74 11.95
N LEU A 27 10.92 7.80 11.96
CA LEU A 27 9.63 7.89 12.64
C LEU A 27 9.57 7.14 13.97
N ALA A 28 10.65 6.45 14.35
CA ALA A 28 10.67 5.62 15.54
C ALA A 28 10.55 6.45 16.83
N ARG A 29 9.77 5.95 17.79
CA ARG A 29 9.51 6.62 19.08
C ARG A 29 9.40 5.60 20.21
N ALA A 30 9.88 5.98 21.39
CA ALA A 30 9.60 5.20 22.59
C ALA A 30 8.10 5.26 22.89
N ALA A 31 7.46 4.09 23.05
CA ALA A 31 6.14 4.00 23.65
C ALA A 31 6.27 4.43 25.12
N GLU A 32 5.64 5.54 25.49
CA GLU A 32 5.48 5.90 26.89
C GLU A 32 4.59 4.84 27.55
N ALA A 33 5.08 4.26 28.64
CA ALA A 33 4.35 3.25 29.37
C ALA A 33 3.15 3.91 30.07
N THR A 34 1.96 3.79 29.49
CA THR A 34 0.68 4.04 30.18
C THR A 34 0.43 2.92 31.19
N ALA A 35 1.27 2.81 32.21
CA ALA A 35 1.09 1.93 33.35
C ALA A 35 1.03 2.78 34.62
N GLY A 36 -0.19 3.13 35.02
CA GLY A 36 -0.51 3.57 36.38
C GLY A 36 -0.31 5.06 36.66
N GLY A 37 -1.35 5.85 36.42
CA GLY A 37 -1.44 7.17 37.02
C GLY A 37 -2.28 8.14 36.21
N ASN A 38 -3.17 8.82 36.91
CA ASN A 38 -4.09 9.86 36.46
C ASN A 38 -3.36 11.12 35.92
N GLN A 39 -2.40 10.96 35.02
CA GLN A 39 -1.89 12.07 34.24
C GLN A 39 -2.75 12.19 32.99
N GLN A 40 -3.58 13.23 32.99
CA GLN A 40 -4.09 13.79 31.75
C GLN A 40 -2.93 13.86 30.76
N VAL A 41 -3.03 13.05 29.70
CA VAL A 41 -2.13 13.02 28.55
C VAL A 41 -2.23 14.40 27.88
N SER A 42 -1.55 15.37 28.48
CA SER A 42 -1.46 16.72 27.99
C SER A 42 -0.29 16.75 27.03
N HIS A 43 -0.60 17.05 25.76
CA HIS A 43 0.33 17.35 24.66
C HIS A 43 0.89 16.21 23.80
N LEU A 44 0.05 15.24 23.39
CA LEU A 44 0.23 14.55 22.09
C LEU A 44 -0.93 14.80 21.11
N SER A 45 -1.77 15.80 21.39
CA SER A 45 -2.58 16.43 20.36
C SER A 45 -1.63 17.12 19.36
N THR A 46 -1.63 16.69 18.09
CA THR A 46 -0.96 17.31 16.90
C THR A 46 0.37 16.74 16.35
N GLN A 47 0.62 15.42 16.32
CA GLN A 47 1.64 14.88 15.39
C GLN A 47 0.97 13.98 14.34
N ARG A 48 0.74 14.57 13.15
CA ARG A 48 0.45 13.97 11.82
C ARG A 48 0.36 12.43 11.84
N LEU A 49 -0.73 11.87 11.30
CA LEU A 49 -0.77 10.45 10.93
C LEU A 49 0.42 10.15 10.03
N PHE A 50 1.46 9.54 10.61
CA PHE A 50 2.67 9.12 9.93
C PHE A 50 2.54 7.61 9.70
N GLY A 51 2.62 7.21 8.44
CA GLY A 51 2.62 5.82 8.01
C GLY A 51 2.51 5.77 6.49
N LYS A 52 3.07 4.73 5.89
CA LYS A 52 2.95 4.51 4.45
C LYS A 52 1.51 4.08 4.11
N PRO A 53 0.84 4.72 3.13
CA PRO A 53 -0.46 4.26 2.64
C PRO A 53 -0.45 2.77 2.29
N GLY A 54 -1.52 2.06 2.66
CA GLY A 54 -1.62 0.60 2.51
C GLY A 54 -1.03 -0.21 3.67
N TYR A 55 -0.06 0.33 4.42
CA TYR A 55 0.54 -0.34 5.59
C TYR A 55 -0.08 0.10 6.93
N MET A 56 -0.84 1.19 6.93
CA MET A 56 -1.43 1.74 8.16
C MET A 56 -2.60 0.89 8.65
N ASP A 57 -2.52 0.53 9.93
CA ASP A 57 -3.64 -0.08 10.64
C ASP A 57 -4.86 0.86 10.63
N PRO A 58 -6.04 0.41 10.19
CA PRO A 58 -7.26 1.22 10.22
C PRO A 58 -7.60 1.73 11.64
N ILE A 59 -7.19 1.03 12.71
CA ILE A 59 -7.42 1.49 14.08
C ILE A 59 -6.63 2.76 14.42
N ILE A 60 -5.47 2.97 13.77
CA ILE A 60 -4.70 4.21 13.90
C ILE A 60 -5.49 5.41 13.35
N MET A 61 -6.33 5.20 12.34
CA MET A 61 -7.18 6.26 11.78
C MET A 61 -8.30 6.65 12.74
N HIS A 62 -8.72 5.75 13.62
CA HIS A 62 -9.78 5.97 14.61
C HIS A 62 -9.24 6.56 15.91
N ASP A 63 -8.20 5.94 16.49
CA ASP A 63 -7.69 6.30 17.82
C ASP A 63 -6.53 7.30 17.76
N GLY A 64 -5.89 7.44 16.60
CA GLY A 64 -4.72 8.32 16.42
C GLY A 64 -3.48 7.88 17.20
N GLN A 65 -3.51 6.70 17.83
CA GLN A 65 -2.43 6.19 18.68
C GLN A 65 -1.69 5.05 17.99
N ALA A 66 -0.39 5.21 17.79
CA ALA A 66 0.48 4.12 17.40
C ALA A 66 0.75 3.19 18.60
N SER A 67 0.79 1.89 18.34
CA SER A 67 1.07 0.86 19.35
C SER A 67 1.90 -0.27 18.75
N GLN A 68 2.24 -1.26 19.57
CA GLN A 68 2.88 -2.48 19.05
C GLN A 68 1.96 -3.20 18.05
N LEU A 69 0.65 -3.21 18.27
CA LEU A 69 -0.31 -3.87 17.39
C LEU A 69 -0.32 -3.23 16.00
N THR A 70 -0.14 -1.92 15.93
CA THR A 70 -0.17 -1.18 14.66
C THR A 70 1.11 -1.43 13.85
N ASP A 71 2.26 -1.58 14.52
CA ASP A 71 3.50 -2.03 13.86
C ASP A 71 3.39 -3.49 13.39
N SER A 72 2.74 -4.36 14.18
CA SER A 72 2.47 -5.75 13.80
C SER A 72 1.54 -5.86 12.59
N TYR A 73 0.52 -5.01 12.50
CA TYR A 73 -0.35 -4.92 11.33
C TYR A 73 0.46 -4.55 10.08
N ALA A 74 1.27 -3.50 10.15
CA ALA A 74 2.12 -3.06 9.06
C ALA A 74 3.15 -4.12 8.63
N LEU A 75 3.65 -4.91 9.58
CA LEU A 75 4.46 -6.09 9.29
C LEU A 75 3.67 -7.16 8.53
N GLY A 76 2.42 -7.44 8.90
CA GLY A 76 1.53 -8.35 8.17
C GLY A 76 1.34 -7.93 6.71
N ILE A 77 1.06 -6.65 6.47
CA ILE A 77 0.98 -6.10 5.10
C ILE A 77 2.33 -6.27 4.37
N THR A 78 3.45 -6.04 5.05
CA THR A 78 4.79 -6.21 4.46
C THR A 78 5.03 -7.64 3.99
N LEU A 79 4.59 -8.64 4.76
CA LEU A 79 4.67 -10.03 4.37
C LEU A 79 3.78 -10.32 3.16
N LEU A 80 2.53 -9.83 3.15
CA LEU A 80 1.63 -10.01 2.02
C LEU A 80 2.17 -9.37 0.74
N VAL A 81 2.73 -8.17 0.80
CA VAL A 81 3.39 -7.52 -0.35
C VAL A 81 4.54 -8.38 -0.86
N SER A 82 5.34 -8.94 0.05
CA SER A 82 6.51 -9.75 -0.31
C SER A 82 6.12 -11.08 -0.93
N LEU A 83 5.06 -11.72 -0.43
CA LEU A 83 4.58 -13.02 -0.90
C LEU A 83 3.79 -12.92 -2.21
N THR A 84 3.01 -11.86 -2.38
CA THR A 84 2.13 -11.71 -3.56
C THR A 84 2.78 -10.89 -4.68
N GLY A 85 3.84 -10.14 -4.39
CA GLY A 85 4.41 -9.14 -5.30
C GLY A 85 3.49 -7.95 -5.59
N ARG A 86 2.32 -7.88 -4.94
CA ARG A 86 1.32 -6.83 -5.15
C ARG A 86 1.62 -5.61 -4.28
N GLY A 87 1.25 -4.43 -4.77
CA GLY A 87 1.39 -3.18 -4.01
C GLY A 87 0.52 -3.19 -2.75
N ALA A 88 0.99 -2.55 -1.68
CA ALA A 88 0.27 -2.52 -0.39
C ALA A 88 -1.12 -1.85 -0.45
N LEU A 89 -1.31 -0.92 -1.39
CA LEU A 89 -2.59 -0.24 -1.55
C LEU A 89 -3.59 -1.15 -2.28
N GLY A 90 -4.72 -1.42 -1.64
CA GLY A 90 -5.72 -2.36 -2.16
C GLY A 90 -5.35 -3.84 -1.97
N LEU A 91 -4.21 -4.13 -1.31
CA LEU A 91 -3.72 -5.49 -1.11
C LEU A 91 -4.71 -6.38 -0.37
N LEU A 92 -5.31 -5.88 0.71
CA LEU A 92 -6.27 -6.65 1.49
C LEU A 92 -7.50 -7.02 0.66
N ASN A 93 -8.01 -6.12 -0.17
CA ASN A 93 -9.13 -6.42 -1.07
C ASN A 93 -8.72 -7.43 -2.14
N ALA A 94 -7.52 -7.30 -2.69
CA ALA A 94 -7.00 -8.26 -3.66
C ALA A 94 -6.81 -9.65 -3.04
N CYS A 95 -6.37 -9.72 -1.78
CA CYS A 95 -6.27 -10.96 -1.03
C CYS A 95 -7.66 -11.51 -0.67
N ASP A 96 -8.61 -10.69 -0.24
CA ASP A 96 -9.97 -11.11 0.06
C ASP A 96 -10.64 -11.67 -1.20
N TYR A 97 -10.51 -11.00 -2.34
CA TYR A 97 -11.02 -11.48 -3.63
C TYR A 97 -10.35 -12.81 -4.04
N ALA A 98 -9.03 -12.91 -3.91
CA ALA A 98 -8.30 -14.13 -4.19
C ALA A 98 -8.64 -15.27 -3.21
N LEU A 99 -9.12 -14.98 -2.01
CA LEU A 99 -9.58 -16.00 -1.07
C LEU A 99 -11.02 -16.45 -1.36
N ASP A 100 -11.85 -15.57 -1.93
CA ASP A 100 -13.22 -15.89 -2.36
C ASP A 100 -13.24 -16.74 -3.64
N GLU A 101 -12.35 -16.44 -4.59
CA GLU A 101 -12.11 -17.24 -5.79
C GLU A 101 -10.64 -17.66 -5.84
N PRO A 102 -10.24 -18.63 -4.99
CA PRO A 102 -8.88 -19.11 -4.99
C PRO A 102 -8.64 -19.78 -6.31
N ASP A 103 -7.66 -19.22 -6.97
CA ASP A 103 -6.60 -19.99 -7.49
C ASP A 103 -6.65 -21.55 -7.23
N THR A 104 -6.96 -22.40 -8.24
CA THR A 104 -6.75 -23.87 -8.41
C THR A 104 -5.38 -24.36 -8.96
N ALA A 105 -4.79 -25.43 -8.42
CA ALA A 105 -3.42 -25.82 -8.74
C ALA A 105 -3.26 -26.17 -10.21
N GLU A 106 -4.30 -26.77 -10.78
CA GLU A 106 -4.40 -27.05 -12.20
C GLU A 106 -4.37 -25.76 -13.07
N GLY A 107 -4.88 -24.63 -12.57
CA GLY A 107 -4.88 -23.35 -13.27
C GLY A 107 -3.49 -22.70 -13.35
N ILE A 108 -2.74 -22.72 -12.25
CA ILE A 108 -1.34 -22.24 -12.22
C ILE A 108 -0.43 -23.12 -13.09
N ALA A 109 -0.64 -24.43 -13.09
CA ALA A 109 0.19 -25.39 -13.83
C ALA A 109 -0.12 -25.44 -15.35
N ALA A 110 -1.10 -24.68 -15.85
CA ALA A 110 -1.53 -24.76 -17.24
C ALA A 110 -0.46 -24.24 -18.22
N ALA A 111 -0.31 -24.94 -19.36
CA ALA A 111 0.72 -24.66 -20.35
C ALA A 111 0.56 -23.30 -21.06
N ASP A 112 -0.63 -22.71 -21.03
CA ASP A 112 -0.97 -21.40 -21.59
C ASP A 112 -0.90 -20.26 -20.57
N ALA A 113 -0.53 -20.53 -19.31
CA ALA A 113 -0.31 -19.52 -18.27
C ALA A 113 0.90 -18.60 -18.53
N GLY A 114 1.64 -18.81 -19.62
CA GLY A 114 2.67 -17.88 -20.10
C GLY A 114 4.03 -18.00 -19.41
N TRP A 115 4.31 -19.15 -18.77
CA TRP A 115 5.59 -19.43 -18.12
C TRP A 115 6.77 -19.36 -19.09
N SER A 116 7.82 -18.62 -18.73
CA SER A 116 9.12 -18.78 -19.38
C SER A 116 9.76 -20.11 -18.96
N ALA A 117 10.69 -20.63 -19.76
CA ALA A 117 11.36 -21.91 -19.48
C ALA A 117 12.03 -21.95 -18.09
N ALA A 118 12.55 -20.81 -17.62
CA ALA A 118 13.15 -20.69 -16.28
C ALA A 118 12.09 -20.76 -15.16
N GLN A 119 10.94 -20.12 -15.35
CA GLN A 119 9.87 -20.15 -14.35
C GLN A 119 9.20 -21.53 -14.28
N ALA A 120 9.10 -22.26 -15.40
CA ALA A 120 8.59 -23.64 -15.40
C ALA A 120 9.52 -24.62 -14.66
N GLU A 121 10.84 -24.41 -14.72
CA GLU A 121 11.83 -25.21 -13.98
C GLU A 121 11.83 -24.89 -12.47
N GLU A 122 11.63 -23.62 -12.11
CA GLU A 122 11.45 -23.18 -10.73
C GLU A 122 10.10 -23.66 -10.15
N LEU A 123 9.03 -23.66 -10.95
CA LEU A 123 7.72 -24.20 -10.54
C LEU A 123 7.75 -25.71 -10.32
N ALA A 124 8.48 -26.49 -11.13
CA ALA A 124 8.64 -27.93 -10.92
C ALA A 124 9.35 -28.28 -9.59
N LEU A 125 10.17 -27.35 -9.07
CA LEU A 125 10.76 -27.46 -7.73
C LEU A 125 9.76 -27.09 -6.62
N VAL A 126 8.81 -26.20 -6.89
CA VAL A 126 7.77 -25.73 -5.96
C VAL A 126 6.52 -26.62 -5.96
N GLU A 127 6.17 -27.29 -7.06
CA GLU A 127 5.10 -28.30 -7.15
C GLU A 127 5.38 -29.52 -6.27
N ALA A 128 6.64 -29.79 -5.94
CA ALA A 128 6.99 -30.74 -4.89
C ALA A 128 6.49 -30.31 -3.49
N ALA A 129 5.94 -29.08 -3.34
CA ALA A 129 5.58 -28.46 -2.07
C ALA A 129 4.12 -27.94 -1.95
N GLY A 130 3.26 -27.99 -2.99
CA GLY A 130 1.79 -27.86 -2.83
C GLY A 130 1.08 -26.63 -3.43
N GLU A 131 0.18 -26.93 -4.39
CA GLU A 131 -1.14 -26.38 -4.83
C GLU A 131 -1.65 -25.04 -4.19
N VAL A 132 -2.21 -24.01 -4.85
CA VAL A 132 -3.46 -23.86 -5.69
C VAL A 132 -3.45 -22.43 -6.44
N GLY A 133 -3.95 -22.26 -7.72
CA GLY A 133 -3.89 -21.18 -8.83
C GLY A 133 -5.07 -20.59 -9.77
N GLU A 134 -5.06 -19.27 -10.08
CA GLU A 134 -6.01 -18.08 -10.27
C GLU A 134 -7.35 -18.05 -11.06
N THR A 135 -8.09 -16.90 -11.02
CA THR A 135 -8.12 -15.86 -12.12
C THR A 135 -9.07 -14.63 -11.91
N ALA A 136 -8.65 -13.41 -12.31
CA ALA A 136 -9.52 -12.19 -12.38
C ALA A 136 -9.23 -11.25 -13.59
N ALA A 137 -10.28 -10.66 -14.16
CA ALA A 137 -10.28 -9.75 -15.32
C ALA A 137 -10.10 -8.26 -14.95
N ALA A 138 -9.71 -7.44 -15.94
CA ALA A 138 -9.34 -6.01 -15.83
C ALA A 138 -10.26 -5.14 -14.94
N GLU A 139 -9.80 -4.85 -13.72
CA GLU A 139 -10.52 -4.05 -12.72
C GLU A 139 -10.63 -2.56 -13.08
N GLU A 140 -11.82 -2.00 -12.83
CA GLU A 140 -12.08 -0.56 -12.86
C GLU A 140 -11.22 0.17 -11.81
N ARG A 141 -10.52 1.25 -12.22
CA ARG A 141 -9.64 2.02 -11.33
C ARG A 141 -10.45 2.96 -10.43
N LEU A 142 -10.87 2.45 -9.29
CA LEU A 142 -11.70 3.14 -8.31
C LEU A 142 -10.90 4.07 -7.40
N CYS A 143 -11.58 5.07 -6.84
CA CYS A 143 -11.05 6.10 -5.96
C CYS A 143 -10.53 5.50 -4.65
N ASP A 144 -9.32 5.88 -4.24
CA ASP A 144 -8.65 5.34 -3.04
C ASP A 144 -9.29 5.76 -1.70
N LEU A 145 -10.33 6.61 -1.74
CA LEU A 145 -11.05 7.06 -0.56
C LEU A 145 -12.45 6.44 -0.46
N CYS A 146 -13.25 6.54 -1.53
CA CYS A 146 -14.63 6.07 -1.49
C CYS A 146 -14.84 4.70 -2.13
N TRP A 147 -13.93 4.24 -3.00
CA TRP A 147 -14.06 2.98 -3.76
C TRP A 147 -15.31 2.87 -4.66
N ASP A 148 -16.22 3.84 -4.64
CA ASP A 148 -17.49 3.82 -5.41
C ASP A 148 -17.45 4.59 -6.74
N ALA A 149 -16.33 5.26 -7.04
CA ALA A 149 -16.22 6.13 -8.21
C ALA A 149 -14.83 6.00 -8.84
N PRO A 150 -14.70 6.15 -10.16
CA PRO A 150 -13.41 6.08 -10.81
C PRO A 150 -12.48 7.21 -10.36
N ARG A 151 -11.17 6.97 -10.41
CA ARG A 151 -10.16 8.00 -10.21
C ARG A 151 -10.28 9.06 -11.30
N SER A 152 -10.83 10.22 -10.95
CA SER A 152 -11.19 11.26 -11.91
C SER A 152 -10.49 12.59 -11.63
N VAL A 153 -9.44 12.61 -10.81
CA VAL A 153 -8.65 13.80 -10.49
C VAL A 153 -7.17 13.50 -10.64
N ARG A 154 -6.46 14.33 -11.42
CA ARG A 154 -5.00 14.28 -11.58
C ARG A 154 -4.34 15.47 -10.89
N PHE A 155 -3.38 15.17 -10.03
CA PHE A 155 -2.56 16.13 -9.30
C PHE A 155 -1.41 16.68 -10.15
N ALA A 156 -0.84 17.82 -9.74
CA ALA A 156 0.31 18.44 -10.42
C ALA A 156 1.52 17.50 -10.58
N CYS A 157 1.72 16.60 -9.63
CA CYS A 157 2.74 15.54 -9.70
C CYS A 157 2.40 14.39 -10.67
N GLY A 158 1.35 14.51 -11.49
CA GLY A 158 0.94 13.51 -12.46
C GLY A 158 0.15 12.32 -11.87
N HIS A 159 -0.05 12.24 -10.55
CA HIS A 159 -0.79 11.13 -9.94
C HIS A 159 -2.30 11.30 -10.01
N ALA A 160 -3.03 10.23 -10.32
CA ALA A 160 -4.48 10.16 -10.24
C ALA A 160 -4.92 9.09 -9.23
N LEU A 161 -5.47 9.52 -8.09
CA LEU A 161 -5.75 8.64 -6.93
C LEU A 161 -7.21 8.71 -6.45
N TYR A 162 -7.88 9.84 -6.71
CA TYR A 162 -9.19 10.13 -6.14
C TYR A 162 -10.20 10.55 -7.20
N CYS A 163 -11.49 10.37 -6.90
CA CYS A 163 -12.57 10.98 -7.65
C CYS A 163 -12.74 12.47 -7.27
N GLU A 164 -13.49 13.20 -8.08
CA GLU A 164 -13.74 14.64 -7.91
C GLU A 164 -14.41 15.02 -6.58
N THR A 165 -15.20 14.12 -5.99
CA THR A 165 -15.86 14.36 -4.70
C THR A 165 -14.91 14.12 -3.52
N CYS A 166 -13.92 13.24 -3.68
CA CYS A 166 -13.02 12.83 -2.59
C CYS A 166 -11.72 13.63 -2.55
N ALA A 167 -11.19 14.05 -3.70
CA ALA A 167 -9.92 14.78 -3.77
C ALA A 167 -9.89 16.07 -2.91
N PRO A 168 -10.95 16.90 -2.87
CA PRO A 168 -10.94 18.11 -2.03
C PRO A 168 -10.79 17.80 -0.54
N ARG A 169 -11.43 16.72 -0.05
CA ARG A 169 -11.36 16.30 1.37
C ARG A 169 -9.96 15.88 1.79
N VAL A 170 -9.20 15.31 0.86
CA VAL A 170 -7.79 14.93 1.07
C VAL A 170 -6.93 16.20 1.09
N LEU A 171 -7.14 17.10 0.13
CA LEU A 171 -6.35 18.31 -0.05
C LEU A 171 -6.60 19.39 1.02
N GLU A 172 -7.78 19.39 1.66
CA GLU A 172 -8.05 20.20 2.85
C GLU A 172 -7.14 19.83 4.03
N ARG A 173 -6.65 18.59 4.08
CA ARG A 173 -5.80 18.09 5.17
C ARG A 173 -4.31 18.24 4.87
N ASP A 174 -3.89 17.95 3.64
CA ASP A 174 -2.51 18.10 3.17
C ASP A 174 -2.51 18.40 1.68
N SER A 175 -1.82 19.47 1.27
CA SER A 175 -1.71 19.86 -0.13
C SER A 175 -0.67 19.05 -0.91
N ASN A 176 -0.02 18.07 -0.29
CA ASN A 176 0.90 17.13 -0.93
C ASN A 176 0.19 15.85 -1.38
N CYS A 177 0.71 15.26 -2.46
CA CYS A 177 0.23 13.98 -2.98
C CYS A 177 0.54 12.83 -1.99
N PRO A 178 -0.44 12.02 -1.59
CA PRO A 178 -0.21 10.91 -0.66
C PRO A 178 0.70 9.80 -1.20
N ALA A 179 0.83 9.68 -2.52
CA ALA A 179 1.71 8.69 -3.14
C ALA A 179 3.18 9.14 -3.21
N CYS A 180 3.45 10.37 -3.66
CA CYS A 180 4.83 10.82 -3.93
C CYS A 180 5.31 12.01 -3.08
N ARG A 181 4.44 12.56 -2.22
CA ARG A 181 4.69 13.73 -1.35
C ARG A 181 5.05 15.04 -2.05
N GLN A 182 5.08 15.09 -3.38
CA GLN A 182 5.19 16.33 -4.16
C GLN A 182 3.90 17.16 -4.03
N PRO A 183 3.94 18.48 -4.30
CA PRO A 183 2.74 19.31 -4.32
C PRO A 183 1.65 18.70 -5.21
N ALA A 184 0.45 18.49 -4.66
CA ALA A 184 -0.69 17.96 -5.41
C ALA A 184 -1.41 19.04 -6.22
N LEU A 185 -1.25 20.30 -5.82
CA LEU A 185 -1.86 21.47 -6.45
C LEU A 185 -0.91 22.17 -7.43
N PRO A 186 -1.44 22.81 -8.49
CA PRO A 186 -2.86 22.82 -8.88
C PRO A 186 -3.33 21.46 -9.42
N ILE A 187 -4.65 21.22 -9.39
CA ILE A 187 -5.23 20.08 -10.11
C ILE A 187 -5.03 20.31 -11.61
N VAL A 188 -4.39 19.35 -12.28
CA VAL A 188 -4.01 19.49 -13.71
C VAL A 188 -5.02 18.88 -14.66
N ALA A 189 -5.83 17.92 -14.21
CA ALA A 189 -6.93 17.36 -14.99
C ALA A 189 -8.03 16.76 -14.10
N THR A 190 -9.26 16.73 -14.60
CA THR A 190 -10.38 16.00 -13.98
C THR A 190 -11.24 15.25 -15.00
N GLY A 191 -12.15 14.40 -14.53
CA GLY A 191 -13.17 13.74 -15.34
C GLY A 191 -12.76 12.39 -15.94
N ARG A 192 -13.59 11.92 -16.89
CA ARG A 192 -13.54 10.56 -17.46
C ARG A 192 -12.22 10.22 -18.18
N LEU A 193 -11.51 11.22 -18.71
CA LEU A 193 -10.21 11.01 -19.35
C LEU A 193 -9.14 10.58 -18.34
N VAL A 194 -9.17 11.15 -17.13
CA VAL A 194 -8.28 10.74 -16.03
C VAL A 194 -8.59 9.30 -15.60
N ALA A 195 -9.88 8.94 -15.55
CA ALA A 195 -10.32 7.59 -15.20
C ALA A 195 -9.80 6.50 -16.16
N ALA A 196 -9.68 6.83 -17.45
CA ALA A 196 -9.17 5.90 -18.46
C ALA A 196 -7.63 5.80 -18.47
N GLN A 197 -6.93 6.84 -18.01
CA GLN A 197 -5.47 6.91 -18.01
C GLN A 197 -4.86 6.19 -16.81
N THR A 198 -3.58 5.82 -16.94
CA THR A 198 -2.80 5.24 -15.86
C THR A 198 -2.69 6.20 -14.67
N THR A 199 -2.55 5.63 -13.47
CA THR A 199 -2.35 6.39 -12.23
C THR A 199 -1.17 7.35 -12.34
N PHE A 200 -0.16 6.99 -13.14
CA PHE A 200 1.01 7.80 -13.42
C PHE A 200 1.02 8.27 -14.88
N CYS A 201 1.28 9.56 -15.10
CA CYS A 201 1.69 10.08 -16.41
C CYS A 201 3.05 10.78 -16.22
N TYR A 202 4.10 10.24 -16.84
CA TYR A 202 5.36 10.97 -17.02
C TYR A 202 5.08 12.02 -18.11
N ASP A 203 5.27 13.30 -17.80
CA ASP A 203 5.42 14.32 -18.84
C ASP A 203 6.85 14.17 -19.40
N ASP A 204 6.98 13.67 -20.62
CA ASP A 204 8.23 13.69 -21.41
C ASP A 204 8.68 15.13 -21.76
N ALA A 205 7.96 16.16 -21.31
CA ALA A 205 8.17 17.57 -21.66
C ALA A 205 9.12 18.34 -20.72
N LEU A 206 9.81 17.68 -19.78
CA LEU A 206 10.78 18.30 -18.86
C LEU A 206 12.24 17.88 -19.11
N LEU A 207 12.52 17.28 -20.28
CA LEU A 207 13.87 16.89 -20.71
C LEU A 207 14.41 17.70 -21.90
N ASP A 208 13.95 18.94 -22.08
CA ASP A 208 14.59 19.93 -22.98
C ASP A 208 14.90 21.25 -22.23
#